data_AF-A0A9N9SV50-F1
#
_entry.id   AF-A0A9N9SV50-F1
#
_cell.length_a   1.000
_cell.length_b   1.000
_cell.length_c   1.000
_cell.angle_alpha   90.00
_cell.angle_beta   90.00
_cell.angle_gamma   90.00
#
_symmetry.space_group_name_H-M   'P 1'
#
loop_
_entity.id
_entity.type
_entity.pdbx_description
1 polymer ?
#
loop_
_entity_poly.entity_id
_entity_poly.type
_entity_poly.pdbx_seq_one_letter_code
_entity_poly.pdbx_strand_id
1 'polypeptide(L)'
;MKFLIFTCFLMISGISYNSAEINKRSVIKRVIRSTIGQITTAYTEQLKTYIIANCVENGFADIEEDLRKTFTELEKCIQTKQIYLHTKEEYLENVEECSKEPIKKVKGCLTKEQGYFPYFLLNIARKQVELVYKDREIITVYMAPCMKVFERTEVSYGYIKCLEDSSRKTNDTARIPNSVDQFCSRFLPALHCLTDIIDRECGQDPKVKLYSEDHLRANEYPCQQKYD
;
A
#
# COMPACT_ATOMS: atom_id res chain seq x y z
N MET A 1 2.53 8.40 18.08
CA MET A 1 3.47 7.32 17.71
C MET A 1 2.71 6.16 17.05
N LYS A 2 1.85 6.35 16.03
CA LYS A 2 0.98 5.23 15.58
C LYS A 2 0.55 5.17 14.10
N PHE A 3 0.73 6.18 13.24
CA PHE A 3 0.01 6.17 11.93
C PHE A 3 0.89 6.03 10.68
N LEU A 4 2.12 6.54 10.67
CA LEU A 4 3.09 6.29 9.58
C LEU A 4 3.99 5.06 9.80
N ILE A 5 3.66 4.12 10.68
CA ILE A 5 4.56 2.98 10.97
C ILE A 5 4.54 1.91 9.87
N PHE A 6 3.68 1.95 8.86
CA PHE A 6 3.60 0.82 7.92
C PHE A 6 3.27 1.22 6.49
N THR A 7 4.03 2.15 5.92
CA THR A 7 4.01 2.40 4.48
C THR A 7 4.78 1.30 3.77
N CYS A 8 4.08 0.30 3.23
CA CYS A 8 4.35 -0.41 1.97
C CYS A 8 3.63 -1.75 1.93
N PHE A 9 3.30 -2.18 0.71
CA PHE A 9 2.54 -3.38 0.36
C PHE A 9 1.02 -3.24 0.51
N LEU A 10 0.42 -2.39 -0.31
CA LEU A 10 -0.92 -2.69 -0.83
C LEU A 10 -0.77 -3.74 -1.94
N MET A 11 -1.75 -4.65 -2.06
CA MET A 11 -1.89 -5.69 -3.10
C MET A 11 -1.25 -7.07 -2.82
N ILE A 12 -1.39 -7.60 -1.60
CA ILE A 12 -1.22 -9.05 -1.33
C ILE A 12 -2.54 -9.74 -0.96
N SER A 13 -3.65 -9.01 -0.90
CA SER A 13 -4.98 -9.62 -0.77
C SER A 13 -5.32 -10.52 -1.98
N GLY A 14 -4.73 -10.25 -3.15
CA GLY A 14 -4.87 -11.05 -4.38
C GLY A 14 -3.85 -12.18 -4.57
N ILE A 15 -2.84 -12.31 -3.68
CA ILE A 15 -1.87 -13.43 -3.71
C ILE A 15 -2.28 -14.52 -2.72
N SER A 16 -3.58 -14.62 -2.42
CA SER A 16 -4.20 -15.87 -1.97
C SER A 16 -4.21 -16.85 -3.13
N TYR A 17 -3.02 -17.34 -3.49
CA TYR A 17 -2.81 -18.38 -4.47
C TYR A 17 -3.45 -19.66 -3.92
N ASN A 18 -4.72 -19.90 -4.24
CA ASN A 18 -5.31 -21.23 -4.25
C ASN A 18 -4.76 -21.96 -5.49
N SER A 19 -3.45 -22.26 -5.51
CA SER A 19 -2.95 -23.30 -6.41
C SER A 19 -3.34 -24.63 -5.80
N ALA A 20 -4.51 -25.14 -6.20
CA ALA A 20 -4.81 -26.56 -6.10
C ALA A 20 -3.83 -27.41 -6.96
N GLU A 21 -2.99 -26.79 -7.79
CA GLU A 21 -1.96 -27.48 -8.56
C GLU A 21 -0.63 -26.72 -8.47
N ILE A 22 0.28 -27.18 -7.60
CA ILE A 22 1.74 -27.28 -7.77
C ILE A 22 2.20 -28.05 -6.51
N ASN A 23 2.14 -29.37 -6.62
CA ASN A 23 2.77 -30.26 -5.65
C ASN A 23 4.29 -29.98 -5.65
N LYS A 24 4.85 -29.75 -4.44
CA LYS A 24 6.28 -29.56 -4.11
C LYS A 24 6.91 -28.18 -4.39
N ARG A 25 6.53 -27.10 -3.69
CA ARG A 25 7.43 -25.93 -3.48
C ARG A 25 7.40 -25.35 -2.05
N SER A 26 8.53 -25.56 -1.37
CA SER A 26 9.07 -25.08 -0.08
C SER A 26 8.16 -24.31 0.91
N VAL A 27 8.17 -24.77 2.17
CA VAL A 27 7.69 -24.11 3.40
C VAL A 27 8.05 -22.61 3.48
N ILE A 28 9.20 -22.23 2.93
CA ILE A 28 9.70 -20.85 2.85
C ILE A 28 8.73 -19.90 2.11
N LYS A 29 8.09 -20.35 1.02
CA LYS A 29 7.10 -19.52 0.30
C LYS A 29 5.82 -19.30 1.11
N ARG A 30 5.48 -20.21 2.03
CA ARG A 30 4.30 -20.11 2.89
C ARG A 30 4.54 -19.09 4.03
N VAL A 31 5.76 -19.04 4.57
CA VAL A 31 6.15 -18.08 5.62
C VAL A 31 6.25 -16.66 5.06
N ILE A 32 6.90 -16.47 3.91
CA ILE A 32 6.97 -15.15 3.24
C ILE A 32 5.54 -14.67 2.88
N ARG A 33 4.67 -15.58 2.43
CA ARG A 33 3.26 -15.26 2.15
C ARG A 33 2.48 -14.90 3.42
N SER A 34 2.72 -15.56 4.55
CA SER A 34 2.03 -15.22 5.80
C SER A 34 2.52 -13.89 6.36
N THR A 35 3.83 -13.64 6.38
CA THR A 35 4.40 -12.42 6.96
C THR A 35 4.08 -11.19 6.13
N ILE A 36 4.30 -11.23 4.81
CA ILE A 36 4.01 -10.06 3.95
C ILE A 36 2.49 -9.90 3.77
N GLY A 37 1.72 -11.00 3.68
CA GLY A 37 0.26 -10.94 3.64
C GLY A 37 -0.36 -10.38 4.92
N GLN A 38 0.19 -10.70 6.10
CA GLN A 38 -0.27 -10.13 7.37
C GLN A 38 0.03 -8.62 7.47
N ILE A 39 1.19 -8.17 6.98
CA ILE A 39 1.57 -6.76 6.94
C ILE A 39 0.65 -5.97 5.99
N THR A 40 0.35 -6.51 4.80
CA THR A 40 -0.55 -5.87 3.82
C THR A 40 -1.99 -5.76 4.33
N THR A 41 -2.52 -6.82 4.95
CA THR A 41 -3.88 -6.81 5.50
C THR A 41 -4.00 -5.84 6.67
N ALA A 42 -3.03 -5.85 7.60
CA ALA A 42 -3.02 -4.93 8.73
C ALA A 42 -2.96 -3.46 8.28
N TYR A 43 -2.16 -3.14 7.26
CA TYR A 43 -2.09 -1.79 6.70
C TYR A 43 -3.41 -1.35 6.06
N THR A 44 -4.02 -2.23 5.26
CA THR A 44 -5.27 -1.94 4.57
C THR A 44 -6.39 -1.61 5.58
N GLU A 45 -6.48 -2.38 6.67
CA GLU A 45 -7.43 -2.11 7.76
C GLU A 45 -7.13 -0.81 8.52
N GLN A 46 -5.84 -0.49 8.74
CA GLN A 46 -5.45 0.77 9.36
C GLN A 46 -5.83 1.97 8.49
N LEU A 47 -5.62 1.90 7.18
CA LEU A 47 -6.00 2.96 6.24
C LEU A 47 -7.51 3.16 6.19
N LYS A 48 -8.31 2.09 6.15
CA LYS A 48 -9.78 2.18 6.24
C LYS A 48 -10.21 2.85 7.54
N THR A 49 -9.63 2.44 8.66
CA THR A 49 -9.91 3.00 9.99
C THR A 49 -9.57 4.49 10.05
N TYR A 50 -8.44 4.88 9.45
CA TYR A 50 -8.00 6.27 9.38
C TYR A 50 -8.93 7.15 8.55
N ILE A 51 -9.40 6.65 7.40
CA ILE A 51 -10.39 7.35 6.56
C ILE A 51 -11.70 7.54 7.34
N ILE A 52 -12.20 6.48 7.98
CA ILE A 52 -13.42 6.53 8.80
C ILE A 52 -13.28 7.56 9.92
N ALA A 53 -12.16 7.52 10.67
CA ALA A 53 -11.91 8.46 11.76
C ALA A 53 -11.92 9.91 11.28
N ASN A 54 -11.33 10.19 10.12
CA ASN A 54 -11.36 11.54 9.54
C ASN A 54 -12.77 11.98 9.14
N CYS A 55 -13.59 11.08 8.60
CA CYS A 55 -14.98 11.39 8.28
C CYS A 55 -15.82 11.65 9.54
N VAL A 56 -15.60 10.88 10.61
CA VAL A 56 -16.25 11.12 11.91
C VAL A 56 -15.81 12.46 12.51
N GLU A 57 -14.52 12.78 12.48
CA GLU A 57 -13.98 14.08 12.94
C GLU A 57 -14.53 15.26 12.13
N ASN A 58 -14.87 15.06 10.85
CA ASN A 58 -15.51 16.05 9.99
C ASN A 58 -17.03 16.17 10.22
N GLY A 59 -17.60 15.46 11.19
CA GLY A 59 -19.01 15.56 11.58
C GLY A 59 -19.94 14.48 11.01
N PHE A 60 -19.41 13.47 10.31
CA PHE A 60 -20.19 12.36 9.74
C PHE A 60 -20.18 11.15 10.67
N ALA A 61 -20.67 11.29 11.91
CA ALA A 61 -20.60 10.23 12.93
C ALA A 61 -21.32 8.93 12.51
N ASP A 62 -22.43 9.04 11.78
CA ASP A 62 -23.26 7.90 11.38
C ASP A 62 -22.75 7.18 10.11
N ILE A 63 -21.64 7.63 9.51
CA ILE A 63 -21.13 7.07 8.24
C ILE A 63 -20.22 5.84 8.43
N GLU A 64 -19.82 5.53 9.66
CA GLU A 64 -18.84 4.48 9.93
C GLU A 64 -19.26 3.11 9.38
N GLU A 65 -20.48 2.66 9.69
CA GLU A 65 -20.96 1.34 9.24
C GLU A 65 -21.08 1.28 7.71
N ASP A 66 -21.56 2.36 7.10
CA ASP A 66 -21.70 2.49 5.65
C ASP A 66 -20.33 2.45 4.95
N LEU A 67 -19.32 3.15 5.47
CA LEU A 67 -17.95 3.09 4.94
C LEU A 67 -17.31 1.71 5.13
N ARG A 68 -17.50 1.05 6.28
CA ARG A 68 -16.99 -0.32 6.51
C ARG A 68 -17.59 -1.31 5.51
N LYS A 69 -18.90 -1.21 5.28
CA LYS A 69 -19.59 -2.02 4.27
C LYS A 69 -19.05 -1.73 2.87
N THR A 70 -18.92 -0.46 2.53
CA THR A 70 -18.37 0.00 1.23
C THR A 70 -16.96 -0.54 0.98
N PHE A 71 -16.08 -0.50 1.98
CA PHE A 71 -14.74 -1.05 1.85
C PHE A 71 -14.74 -2.58 1.73
N THR A 72 -15.66 -3.27 2.39
CA THR A 72 -15.83 -4.72 2.23
C THR A 72 -16.31 -5.07 0.82
N GLU A 73 -17.23 -4.27 0.26
CA GLU A 73 -17.73 -4.43 -1.10
C GLU A 73 -16.63 -4.14 -2.14
N LEU A 74 -15.81 -3.12 -1.92
CA LEU A 74 -14.62 -2.82 -2.73
C LEU A 74 -13.68 -4.03 -2.81
N GLU A 75 -13.35 -4.65 -1.67
CA GLU A 75 -12.46 -5.81 -1.63
C GLU A 75 -13.02 -7.00 -2.40
N LYS A 76 -14.31 -7.32 -2.19
CA LYS A 76 -15.00 -8.38 -2.92
C LYS A 76 -15.00 -8.11 -4.42
N CYS A 77 -15.26 -6.86 -4.82
CA CYS A 77 -15.25 -6.45 -6.22
C CYS A 77 -13.86 -6.59 -6.84
N ILE A 78 -12.80 -6.11 -6.17
CA ILE A 78 -11.42 -6.24 -6.66
C ILE A 78 -11.03 -7.72 -6.81
N GLN A 79 -11.46 -8.60 -5.89
CA GLN A 79 -11.16 -10.03 -5.93
C GLN A 79 -11.80 -10.79 -7.09
N THR A 80 -12.79 -10.22 -7.79
CA THR A 80 -13.39 -10.86 -8.98
C THR A 80 -12.39 -11.05 -10.11
N LYS A 81 -11.37 -10.19 -10.18
CA LYS A 81 -10.22 -10.33 -11.07
C LYS A 81 -8.99 -10.64 -10.24
N GLN A 82 -8.28 -11.70 -10.61
CA GLN A 82 -7.04 -12.08 -9.91
C GLN A 82 -5.82 -11.55 -10.66
N ILE A 83 -4.88 -11.01 -9.88
CA ILE A 83 -3.60 -10.54 -10.38
C ILE A 83 -2.83 -11.71 -11.02
N TYR A 84 -2.21 -11.46 -12.17
CA TYR A 84 -1.52 -12.44 -13.02
C TYR A 84 -2.38 -13.53 -13.69
N LEU A 85 -3.65 -13.70 -13.33
CA LEU A 85 -4.58 -14.50 -14.13
C LEU A 85 -5.23 -13.67 -15.25
N HIS A 86 -5.40 -12.37 -15.01
CA HIS A 86 -5.87 -11.41 -16.00
C HIS A 86 -4.73 -10.51 -16.46
N THR A 87 -4.91 -9.87 -17.60
CA THR A 87 -3.97 -8.85 -18.09
C THR A 87 -3.90 -7.67 -17.13
N LYS A 88 -2.81 -6.90 -17.21
CA LYS A 88 -2.63 -5.69 -16.40
C LYS A 88 -3.76 -4.69 -16.66
N GLU A 89 -4.15 -4.54 -17.92
CA GLU A 89 -5.22 -3.65 -18.37
C GLU A 89 -6.57 -4.04 -17.78
N GLU A 90 -6.98 -5.31 -17.89
CA GLU A 90 -8.22 -5.80 -17.30
C GLU A 90 -8.26 -5.66 -15.77
N TYR A 91 -7.11 -5.90 -15.11
CA TYR A 91 -7.03 -5.77 -13.66
C TYR A 91 -7.11 -4.30 -13.22
N LEU A 92 -6.44 -3.38 -13.93
CA LEU A 92 -6.52 -1.94 -13.69
C LEU A 92 -7.94 -1.41 -13.90
N GLU A 93 -8.60 -1.81 -14.99
CA GLU A 93 -10.00 -1.45 -15.25
C GLU A 93 -10.91 -1.91 -14.10
N ASN A 94 -10.73 -3.14 -13.62
CA ASN A 94 -11.50 -3.64 -12.47
C ASN A 94 -11.25 -2.81 -11.20
N VAL A 95 -10.00 -2.44 -10.90
CA VAL A 95 -9.68 -1.58 -9.75
C VAL A 95 -10.35 -0.21 -9.90
N GLU A 96 -10.31 0.40 -11.08
CA GLU A 96 -10.93 1.69 -11.36
C GLU A 96 -12.46 1.63 -11.20
N GLU A 97 -13.11 0.61 -11.78
CA GLU A 97 -14.55 0.41 -11.67
C GLU A 97 -15.00 0.15 -10.22
N CYS A 98 -14.34 -0.77 -9.51
CA CYS A 98 -14.66 -1.09 -8.12
C CYS A 98 -14.46 0.10 -7.18
N SER A 99 -13.58 1.04 -7.53
CA SER A 99 -13.24 2.20 -6.69
C SER A 99 -14.23 3.36 -6.80
N LYS A 100 -15.11 3.40 -7.81
CA LYS A 100 -16.01 4.54 -8.07
C LYS A 100 -16.88 4.90 -6.86
N GLU A 101 -17.61 3.94 -6.31
CA GLU A 101 -18.52 4.18 -5.18
C GLU A 101 -17.77 4.47 -3.86
N PRO A 102 -16.70 3.74 -3.49
CA PRO A 102 -15.85 4.10 -2.36
C PRO A 102 -15.27 5.52 -2.47
N ILE A 103 -14.75 5.92 -3.63
CA ILE A 103 -14.23 7.27 -3.85
C ILE A 103 -15.32 8.31 -3.62
N LYS A 104 -16.52 8.09 -4.18
CA LYS A 104 -17.66 8.99 -4.01
C LYS A 104 -18.06 9.14 -2.55
N LYS A 105 -18.19 8.03 -1.80
CA LYS A 105 -18.56 8.05 -0.38
C LYS A 105 -17.50 8.71 0.49
N VAL A 106 -16.23 8.34 0.31
CA VAL A 106 -15.13 8.95 1.05
C VAL A 106 -15.03 10.45 0.73
N LYS A 107 -15.06 10.85 -0.54
CA LYS A 107 -15.06 12.27 -0.93
C LYS A 107 -16.23 13.04 -0.32
N GLY A 108 -17.39 12.40 -0.18
CA GLY A 108 -18.59 12.99 0.43
C GLY A 108 -18.49 13.32 1.92
N CYS A 109 -17.59 12.66 2.66
CA CYS A 109 -17.40 12.90 4.11
C CYS A 109 -16.07 13.59 4.46
N LEU A 110 -15.23 13.86 3.46
CA LEU A 110 -14.02 14.65 3.62
C LEU A 110 -14.31 16.14 3.41
N THR A 111 -13.45 16.99 3.98
CA THR A 111 -13.47 18.43 3.66
C THR A 111 -13.12 18.65 2.19
N LYS A 112 -13.48 19.82 1.65
CA LYS A 112 -13.19 20.16 0.25
C LYS A 112 -11.68 20.05 -0.05
N GLU A 113 -10.85 20.52 0.88
CA GLU A 113 -9.40 20.49 0.78
C GLU A 113 -8.82 19.06 0.84
N GLN A 114 -9.51 18.13 1.51
CA GLN A 114 -9.12 16.71 1.58
C GLN A 114 -9.66 15.88 0.41
N GLY A 115 -10.44 16.47 -0.50
CA GLY A 115 -11.10 15.77 -1.61
C GLY A 115 -10.14 15.09 -2.60
N TYR A 116 -8.86 15.45 -2.61
CA TYR A 116 -7.82 14.79 -3.41
C TYR A 116 -7.53 13.35 -2.93
N PHE A 117 -7.70 13.09 -1.63
CA PHE A 117 -7.19 11.90 -0.96
C PHE A 117 -7.68 10.57 -1.56
N PRO A 118 -8.98 10.34 -1.81
CA PRO A 118 -9.43 9.09 -2.42
C PRO A 118 -8.86 8.84 -3.82
N TYR A 119 -8.68 9.89 -4.63
CA TYR A 119 -8.02 9.77 -5.94
C TYR A 119 -6.51 9.56 -5.82
N PHE A 120 -5.88 10.13 -4.79
CA PHE A 120 -4.49 9.90 -4.48
C PHE A 120 -4.23 8.41 -4.17
N LEU A 121 -5.09 7.80 -3.36
CA LEU A 121 -5.04 6.36 -3.07
C LEU A 121 -5.27 5.50 -4.33
N LEU A 122 -6.20 5.89 -5.20
CA LEU A 122 -6.40 5.21 -6.48
C LEU A 122 -5.14 5.27 -7.36
N ASN A 123 -4.48 6.42 -7.45
CA ASN A 123 -3.23 6.56 -8.20
C ASN A 123 -2.09 5.71 -7.61
N ILE A 124 -1.99 5.61 -6.28
CA ILE A 124 -1.08 4.63 -5.64
C ILE A 124 -1.43 3.22 -6.11
N ALA A 125 -2.69 2.81 -5.98
CA ALA A 125 -3.11 1.45 -6.34
C ALA A 125 -2.78 1.11 -7.80
N ARG A 126 -3.06 2.02 -8.74
CA ARG A 126 -2.73 1.87 -10.16
C ARG A 126 -1.23 1.65 -10.38
N LYS A 127 -0.38 2.49 -9.77
CA LYS A 127 1.07 2.36 -9.90
C LYS A 127 1.63 1.12 -9.22
N GLN A 128 1.05 0.68 -8.12
CA GLN A 128 1.41 -0.61 -7.52
C GLN A 128 1.03 -1.79 -8.42
N VAL A 129 -0.12 -1.75 -9.10
CA VAL A 129 -0.48 -2.77 -10.09
C VAL A 129 0.51 -2.77 -11.26
N GLU A 130 0.80 -1.61 -11.82
CA GLU A 130 1.80 -1.49 -12.90
C GLU A 130 3.16 -2.07 -12.48
N LEU A 131 3.64 -1.71 -11.29
CA LEU A 131 4.88 -2.23 -10.70
C LEU A 131 4.84 -3.75 -10.57
N VAL A 132 3.78 -4.30 -10.00
CA VAL A 132 3.68 -5.75 -9.75
C VAL A 132 3.63 -6.55 -11.05
N TYR A 133 2.99 -6.04 -12.11
CA TYR A 133 3.04 -6.67 -13.43
C TYR A 133 4.40 -6.51 -14.11
N LYS A 134 5.02 -5.32 -14.05
CA LYS A 134 6.33 -5.03 -14.65
C LYS A 134 7.44 -5.87 -14.02
N ASP A 135 7.47 -5.92 -12.69
CA ASP A 135 8.55 -6.49 -11.90
C ASP A 135 8.21 -7.88 -11.35
N ARG A 136 7.24 -8.58 -11.94
CA ARG A 136 6.76 -9.89 -11.48
C ARG A 136 7.89 -10.86 -11.17
N GLU A 137 8.86 -10.99 -12.08
CA GLU A 137 10.00 -11.89 -11.90
C GLU A 137 10.88 -11.41 -10.75
N ILE A 138 11.18 -10.10 -10.70
CA ILE A 138 12.01 -9.49 -9.67
C ILE A 138 11.39 -9.73 -8.29
N ILE A 139 10.10 -9.45 -8.15
CA ILE A 139 9.34 -9.63 -6.91
C ILE A 139 9.36 -11.10 -6.47
N THR A 140 9.07 -12.02 -7.38
CA THR A 140 8.87 -13.43 -7.02
C THR A 140 10.17 -14.22 -6.80
N VAL A 141 11.26 -13.81 -7.46
CA VAL A 141 12.55 -14.52 -7.43
C VAL A 141 13.55 -13.82 -6.52
N TYR A 142 13.65 -12.48 -6.57
CA TYR A 142 14.73 -11.71 -5.94
C TYR A 142 14.28 -10.98 -4.68
N MET A 143 13.08 -10.36 -4.69
CA MET A 143 12.57 -9.69 -3.49
C MET A 143 12.15 -10.67 -2.41
N ALA A 144 11.54 -11.81 -2.76
CA ALA A 144 11.13 -12.81 -1.76
C ALA A 144 12.28 -13.24 -0.81
N PRO A 145 13.48 -13.62 -1.27
CA PRO A 145 14.61 -13.87 -0.38
C PRO A 145 15.15 -12.60 0.30
N CYS A 146 15.18 -11.45 -0.39
CA CYS A 146 15.59 -10.18 0.23
C CYS A 146 14.73 -9.83 1.44
N MET A 147 13.40 -9.97 1.36
CA MET A 147 12.48 -9.61 2.45
C MET A 147 12.73 -10.39 3.75
N LYS A 148 13.49 -11.50 3.72
CA LYS A 148 13.91 -12.21 4.93
C LYS A 148 14.87 -11.42 5.81
N VAL A 149 15.50 -10.36 5.30
CA VAL A 149 16.37 -9.49 6.12
C VAL A 149 15.61 -8.91 7.31
N PHE A 150 14.30 -8.72 7.21
CA PHE A 150 13.42 -8.26 8.28
C PHE A 150 13.15 -9.32 9.36
N GLU A 151 13.47 -10.60 9.14
CA GLU A 151 13.43 -11.60 10.21
C GLU A 151 14.51 -11.32 11.28
N ARG A 152 15.54 -10.53 10.92
CA ARG A 152 16.56 -10.06 11.84
C ARG A 152 16.05 -8.88 12.66
N THR A 153 16.18 -8.98 13.98
CA THR A 153 15.62 -8.00 14.93
C THR A 153 16.20 -6.60 14.71
N GLU A 154 17.49 -6.48 14.40
CA GLU A 154 18.16 -5.20 14.16
C GLU A 154 17.61 -4.46 12.92
N VAL A 155 17.27 -5.20 11.86
CA VAL A 155 16.72 -4.62 10.63
C VAL A 155 15.28 -4.18 10.85
N SER A 156 14.47 -5.05 11.46
CA SER A 156 13.07 -4.72 11.79
C SER A 156 12.97 -3.56 12.78
N TYR A 157 13.81 -3.52 13.81
CA TYR A 157 13.86 -2.41 14.75
C TYR A 157 14.35 -1.12 14.06
N GLY A 158 15.37 -1.21 13.21
CA GLY A 158 15.86 -0.07 12.42
C GLY A 158 14.78 0.52 11.50
N TYR A 159 13.97 -0.33 10.87
CA TYR A 159 12.82 0.08 10.06
C TYR A 159 11.78 0.83 10.89
N ILE A 160 11.32 0.24 11.99
CA ILE A 160 10.32 0.88 12.87
C ILE A 160 10.83 2.22 13.39
N LYS A 161 12.09 2.27 13.84
CA LYS A 161 12.72 3.51 14.30
C LYS A 161 12.79 4.58 13.20
N CYS A 162 13.12 4.19 11.97
CA CYS A 162 13.11 5.11 10.84
C CYS A 162 11.72 5.72 10.63
N LEU A 163 10.66 4.92 10.69
CA LEU A 163 9.28 5.38 10.52
C LEU A 163 8.85 6.31 11.66
N GLU A 164 9.23 5.99 12.90
CA GLU A 164 9.00 6.86 14.06
C GLU A 164 9.72 8.20 13.92
N ASP A 165 10.97 8.19 13.48
CA ASP A 165 11.77 9.39 13.25
C ASP A 165 11.22 10.23 12.10
N SER A 166 10.80 9.60 10.99
CA SER A 166 10.12 10.27 9.89
C SER A 166 8.81 10.91 10.35
N SER A 167 7.94 10.16 11.04
CA SER A 167 6.69 10.66 11.60
C SER A 167 6.89 11.87 12.53
N ARG A 168 7.93 11.82 13.38
CA ARG A 168 8.29 12.92 14.28
C ARG A 168 8.77 14.16 13.52
N LYS A 169 9.67 13.97 12.54
CA LYS A 169 10.24 15.06 11.73
C LYS A 169 9.18 15.77 10.88
N THR A 170 8.21 15.02 10.36
CA THR A 170 7.17 15.56 9.49
C THR A 170 5.91 16.01 10.25
N ASN A 171 5.95 15.96 11.58
CA ASN A 171 4.81 16.23 12.46
C ASN A 171 3.54 15.51 11.99
N ASP A 172 3.69 14.21 11.74
CA ASP A 172 2.59 13.40 11.22
C ASP A 172 1.50 13.18 12.28
N THR A 173 0.25 13.26 11.82
CA THR A 173 -0.94 13.24 12.67
C THR A 173 -1.94 12.22 12.15
N ALA A 174 -2.94 11.88 12.97
CA ALA A 174 -4.04 11.01 12.58
C ALA A 174 -5.04 11.69 11.60
N ARG A 175 -4.73 12.89 11.11
CA ARG A 175 -5.62 13.67 10.23
C ARG A 175 -5.09 13.69 8.80
N ILE A 176 -5.99 13.48 7.84
CA ILE A 176 -5.72 13.62 6.41
C ILE A 176 -5.31 15.08 6.17
N PRO A 177 -4.11 15.35 5.63
CA PRO A 177 -3.67 16.69 5.30
C PRO A 177 -4.61 17.39 4.32
N ASN A 178 -4.61 18.72 4.31
CA ASN A 178 -5.50 19.52 3.47
C ASN A 178 -4.93 19.74 2.06
N SER A 179 -3.84 19.07 1.69
CA SER A 179 -3.23 19.18 0.37
C SER A 179 -2.32 18.00 0.07
N VAL A 180 -2.15 17.73 -1.22
CA VAL A 180 -1.21 16.73 -1.75
C VAL A 180 0.21 17.03 -1.25
N ASP A 181 0.67 18.27 -1.33
CA ASP A 181 2.01 18.67 -0.90
C ASP A 181 2.27 18.34 0.57
N GLN A 182 1.33 18.68 1.46
CA GLN A 182 1.45 18.33 2.87
C GLN A 182 1.47 16.82 3.09
N PHE A 183 0.62 16.06 2.39
CA PHE A 183 0.63 14.60 2.47
C PHE A 183 1.95 14.01 1.99
N CYS A 184 2.43 14.43 0.82
CA CYS A 184 3.66 13.95 0.22
C CYS A 184 4.89 14.29 1.05
N SER A 185 4.93 15.47 1.69
CA SER A 185 6.00 15.84 2.62
C SER A 185 6.10 14.91 3.84
N ARG A 186 5.01 14.23 4.20
CA ARG A 186 4.95 13.25 5.30
C ARG A 186 5.18 11.81 4.81
N PHE A 187 4.59 11.49 3.66
CA PHE A 187 4.57 10.15 3.09
C PHE A 187 5.93 9.72 2.49
N LEU A 188 6.56 10.58 1.68
CA LEU A 188 7.79 10.21 0.97
C LEU A 188 8.98 9.92 1.91
N PRO A 189 9.21 10.66 3.00
CA PRO A 189 10.26 10.30 3.96
C PRO A 189 10.05 8.94 4.63
N ALA A 190 8.80 8.53 4.86
CA ALA A 190 8.50 7.21 5.41
C ALA A 190 8.74 6.09 4.38
N LEU A 191 8.44 6.35 3.10
CA LEU A 191 8.71 5.43 2.00
C LEU A 191 10.21 5.08 1.87
N HIS A 192 11.09 6.06 2.09
CA HIS A 192 12.54 5.83 2.09
C HIS A 192 13.00 4.84 3.15
N CYS A 193 12.28 4.71 4.28
CA CYS A 193 12.66 3.77 5.33
C CYS A 193 12.70 2.31 4.85
N LEU A 194 11.82 1.91 3.92
CA LEU A 194 11.84 0.56 3.35
C LEU A 194 12.92 0.43 2.27
N THR A 195 12.96 1.37 1.33
CA THR A 195 13.82 1.30 0.14
C THR A 195 15.30 1.45 0.50
N ASP A 196 15.64 2.30 1.47
CA ASP A 196 17.01 2.42 1.99
C ASP A 196 17.48 1.11 2.66
N ILE A 197 16.58 0.38 3.31
CA ILE A 197 16.90 -0.94 3.89
C ILE A 197 17.09 -1.97 2.78
N ILE A 198 16.21 -2.01 1.78
CA ILE A 198 16.35 -2.90 0.63
C ILE A 198 17.68 -2.65 -0.08
N ASP A 199 18.02 -1.38 -0.33
CA ASP A 199 19.27 -0.99 -0.99
C ASP A 199 20.50 -1.36 -0.17
N ARG A 200 20.46 -1.12 1.15
CA ARG A 200 21.58 -1.44 2.04
C ARG A 200 21.80 -2.95 2.18
N GLU A 201 20.73 -3.71 2.40
CA GLU A 201 20.82 -5.14 2.73
C GLU A 201 20.88 -6.04 1.49
N CYS A 202 20.31 -5.59 0.37
CA CYS A 202 20.13 -6.41 -0.84
C CYS A 202 20.56 -5.72 -2.14
N GLY A 203 20.91 -4.43 -2.12
CA GLY A 203 21.19 -3.63 -3.34
C GLY A 203 22.44 -4.03 -4.12
N GLN A 204 23.21 -5.02 -3.64
CA GLN A 204 24.28 -5.64 -4.42
C GLN A 204 23.73 -6.44 -5.61
N ASP A 205 22.48 -6.91 -5.53
CA ASP A 205 21.78 -7.52 -6.66
C ASP A 205 21.15 -6.42 -7.55
N PRO A 206 21.56 -6.28 -8.83
CA PRO A 206 21.03 -5.24 -9.71
C PRO A 206 19.50 -5.32 -9.92
N LYS A 207 18.89 -6.51 -9.80
CA LYS A 207 17.44 -6.67 -9.93
C LYS A 207 16.73 -6.13 -8.70
N VAL A 208 17.25 -6.38 -7.49
CA VAL A 208 16.68 -5.83 -6.25
C VAL A 208 16.81 -4.32 -6.23
N LYS A 209 17.97 -3.78 -6.65
CA LYS A 209 18.15 -2.34 -6.80
C LYS A 209 17.15 -1.72 -7.77
N LEU A 210 16.95 -2.34 -8.94
CA LEU A 210 15.96 -1.88 -9.92
C LEU A 210 14.55 -1.84 -9.32
N TYR A 211 14.14 -2.87 -8.56
CA TYR A 211 12.84 -2.87 -7.89
C TYR A 211 12.71 -1.74 -6.87
N SER A 212 13.76 -1.47 -6.08
CA SER A 212 13.76 -0.36 -5.12
C SER A 212 13.52 0.99 -5.80
N GLU A 213 14.22 1.25 -6.91
CA GLU A 213 14.06 2.46 -7.72
C GLU A 213 12.66 2.55 -8.36
N ASP A 214 12.16 1.44 -8.92
CA ASP A 214 10.81 1.38 -9.51
C ASP A 214 9.71 1.55 -8.46
N HIS A 215 9.92 1.01 -7.26
CA HIS A 215 9.02 1.16 -6.13
C HIS A 215 8.96 2.60 -5.63
N LEU A 216 10.10 3.30 -5.54
CA LEU A 216 10.15 4.74 -5.24
C LEU A 216 9.34 5.53 -6.27
N ARG A 217 9.64 5.35 -7.57
CA ARG A 217 8.95 6.04 -8.66
C ARG A 217 7.43 5.81 -8.63
N ALA A 218 6.99 4.58 -8.36
CA ALA A 218 5.57 4.23 -8.29
C ALA A 218 4.84 4.98 -7.16
N ASN A 219 5.50 5.21 -6.02
CA ASN A 219 4.93 5.91 -4.87
C ASN A 219 5.12 7.44 -4.93
N GLU A 220 6.13 7.94 -5.66
CA GLU A 220 6.31 9.36 -5.95
C GLU A 220 5.31 9.88 -6.99
N TYR A 221 4.90 9.03 -7.93
CA TYR A 221 4.03 9.43 -9.04
C TYR A 221 2.74 10.16 -8.59
N PRO A 222 1.97 9.67 -7.59
CA PRO A 222 0.79 10.37 -7.07
C PRO A 222 1.09 11.79 -6.58
N CYS A 223 2.27 12.03 -5.99
CA CYS A 223 2.70 13.36 -5.53
C CYS A 223 2.98 14.35 -6.67
N GLN A 224 3.08 13.87 -7.90
CA GLN A 224 3.34 14.68 -9.10
C GLN A 224 2.04 14.94 -9.90
N GLN A 225 0.91 14.36 -9.48
CA GLN A 225 -0.36 14.51 -10.18
C GLN A 225 -1.12 15.75 -9.73
N LYS A 226 -2.02 16.22 -10.60
CA LYS A 226 -3.04 17.21 -10.24
C LYS A 226 -4.34 16.49 -9.88
N TYR A 227 -5.03 17.02 -8.89
CA TYR A 227 -6.28 16.48 -8.36
C TYR A 227 -7.32 17.58 -8.36
N ASP A 228 -8.48 17.30 -8.99
CA ASP A 228 -9.60 18.23 -9.14
C ASP A 228 -10.74 17.98 -8.13
#